data_AF-A0A482WDS4-F1
#
_entry.id   AF-A0A482WDS4-F1
#
_cell.length_a   1.000
_cell.length_b   1.000
_cell.length_c   1.000
_cell.angle_alpha   90.00
_cell.angle_beta   90.00
_cell.angle_gamma   90.00
#
_symmetry.space_group_name_H-M   'P 1'
#
loop_
_entity.id
_entity.type
_entity.pdbx_description
1 polymer ?
#
loop_
_entity_poly.entity_id
_entity_poly.type
_entity_poly.pdbx_seq_one_letter_code
_entity_poly.pdbx_strand_id
1 'polypeptide(L)' 'MRPVFVKMPESNEEKLAVKARFHALRGFPNVLGCVDGSHIPITSPGGDNAEIFQNRK' A
#
# COMPACT_ATOMS: atom_id res chain seq x y z
N MET A 1 -19.42 3.13 7.64
CA MET A 1 -18.20 3.14 8.50
C MET A 1 -17.12 2.36 7.76
N ARG A 2 -15.89 2.88 7.65
CA ARG A 2 -14.77 2.09 7.09
C ARG A 2 -14.26 1.14 8.19
N PRO A 3 -13.88 -0.10 7.84
CA PRO A 3 -13.34 -1.03 8.83
C PRO A 3 -12.06 -0.45 9.44
N VAL A 4 -11.94 -0.56 10.76
CA VAL A 4 -10.78 -0.05 11.52
C VAL A 4 -9.52 -0.88 11.24
N PHE A 5 -9.69 -2.15 10.89
CA PHE A 5 -8.60 -3.10 10.64
C PHE A 5 -8.74 -3.74 9.27
N VAL A 6 -7.61 -3.89 8.59
CA VAL A 6 -7.50 -4.72 7.38
C VAL A 6 -7.44 -6.18 7.82
N LYS A 7 -8.29 -7.02 7.22
CA LYS A 7 -8.27 -8.48 7.41
C LYS A 7 -7.57 -9.15 6.24
N MET A 8 -6.66 -10.07 6.54
CA MET A 8 -6.03 -10.92 5.55
C MET A 8 -6.90 -12.16 5.29
N PRO A 9 -6.84 -12.75 4.08
CA PRO A 9 -7.49 -14.03 3.82
C PRO A 9 -6.88 -15.13 4.69
N GLU A 10 -7.72 -15.93 5.35
CA GLU A 10 -7.29 -16.91 6.35
C GLU A 10 -7.33 -18.32 5.77
N SER A 11 -8.41 -18.66 5.06
CA SER A 11 -8.58 -19.98 4.48
C SER A 11 -7.72 -20.17 3.22
N ASN A 12 -7.40 -21.43 2.89
CA ASN A 12 -6.67 -21.75 1.68
C ASN A 12 -7.47 -21.38 0.41
N GLU A 13 -8.79 -21.51 0.47
CA GLU A 13 -9.69 -21.16 -0.63
C GLU A 13 -9.70 -19.65 -0.87
N GLU A 14 -9.79 -18.84 0.19
CA GLU A 14 -9.70 -17.39 0.10
C GLU A 14 -8.35 -16.94 -0.46
N LYS A 15 -7.26 -17.52 0.05
CA LYS A 15 -5.90 -17.25 -0.44
C LYS A 15 -5.77 -17.59 -1.92
N LEU A 16 -6.31 -18.72 -2.36
CA LEU A 16 -6.28 -19.13 -3.77
C LEU A 16 -7.08 -18.16 -4.64
N ALA A 17 -8.28 -17.78 -4.21
CA ALA A 17 -9.13 -16.83 -4.93
C ALA A 17 -8.47 -15.45 -5.07
N VAL A 18 -7.86 -14.93 -4.01
CA VAL A 18 -7.17 -13.63 -4.05
C VAL A 18 -5.97 -13.68 -4.99
N LYS A 19 -5.14 -14.74 -4.93
CA LYS A 19 -4.00 -14.92 -5.84
C LYS A 19 -4.45 -14.96 -7.30
N ALA A 20 -5.49 -15.72 -7.61
CA ALA A 20 -6.04 -15.81 -8.95
C ALA A 20 -6.51 -14.44 -9.46
N ARG A 21 -7.11 -13.63 -8.59
CA ARG A 21 -7.59 -12.29 -8.93
C ARG A 21 -6.45 -11.31 -9.26
N PHE A 22 -5.38 -11.30 -8.46
CA PHE A 22 -4.21 -10.46 -8.75
C PHE A 22 -3.46 -10.90 -10.02
N HIS A 23 -3.38 -12.22 -10.24
CA HIS A 23 -2.83 -12.76 -11.47
C HIS A 23 -3.68 -12.38 -12.69
N ALA A 24 -5.01 -12.45 -12.59
CA ALA A 24 -5.90 -12.03 -13.67
C ALA A 24 -5.84 -10.51 -13.94
N LEU A 25 -5.64 -9.69 -12.90
CA LEU A 25 -5.60 -8.24 -13.04
C LEU A 25 -4.42 -7.79 -13.92
N ARG A 26 -3.18 -8.21 -13.58
CA ARG A 26 -1.94 -7.77 -14.24
C ARG A 26 -0.81 -8.80 -14.24
N GLY A 27 -1.11 -10.08 -14.04
CA GLY A 27 -0.12 -11.15 -14.02
C GLY A 27 0.69 -11.22 -12.73
N PHE A 28 0.26 -10.54 -11.65
CA PHE A 28 0.99 -10.56 -10.39
C PHE A 28 0.82 -11.92 -9.68
N PRO A 29 1.87 -12.75 -9.60
CA PRO A 29 1.75 -14.08 -9.02
C PRO A 29 1.80 -14.02 -7.50
N ASN A 30 1.05 -14.89 -6.84
CA ASN A 30 1.10 -15.11 -5.38
C ASN A 30 0.81 -13.88 -4.50
N VAL A 31 0.11 -12.86 -5.02
CA VAL A 31 -0.28 -11.68 -4.23
C VAL A 31 -1.55 -11.97 -3.42
N LEU A 32 -1.52 -11.63 -2.13
CA LEU A 32 -2.64 -11.77 -1.19
C LEU A 32 -3.28 -10.44 -0.75
N GLY A 33 -2.68 -9.32 -1.15
CA GLY A 33 -3.14 -7.98 -0.81
C GLY A 33 -2.22 -6.93 -1.41
N CYS A 34 -2.71 -5.70 -1.49
CA CYS A 34 -1.94 -4.54 -1.93
C CYS A 34 -2.27 -3.38 -0.99
N VAL A 35 -1.24 -2.67 -0.54
CA VAL A 35 -1.37 -1.45 0.24
C VAL A 35 -0.71 -0.36 -0.58
N ASP A 36 -1.49 0.66 -0.93
CA ASP A 36 -0.98 1.85 -1.59
C ASP A 36 -0.85 2.99 -0.58
N GLY A 37 0.25 3.73 -0.67
CA GLY A 37 0.54 4.86 0.19
C GLY A 37 0.26 6.15 -0.57
N SER A 38 -0.43 7.10 0.06
CA SER A 38 -0.52 8.46 -0.49
C SER A 38 0.76 9.22 -0.17
N HIS A 39 1.41 9.75 -1.20
CA HIS A 39 2.54 10.64 -1.04
C HIS A 39 2.08 11.98 -0.47
N ILE A 40 2.55 12.33 0.73
CA ILE A 40 2.26 13.62 1.37
C ILE A 40 3.54 14.47 1.28
N PRO A 41 3.57 15.53 0.45
CA PRO A 41 4.75 16.38 0.34
C PRO A 41 4.97 17.18 1.62
N ILE A 42 6.21 17.22 2.09
CA ILE A 42 6.63 18.07 3.21
C ILE A 42 7.20 19.36 2.62
N THR A 43 6.53 20.47 2.88
CA THR A 43 6.87 21.78 2.27
C THR A 43 8.04 22.46 2.94
N SER A 44 8.20 22.35 4.26
CA SER A 44 9.41 22.74 5.02
C SER A 44 9.13 22.54 6.51
N PRO A 45 9.88 21.71 7.23
CA PRO A 45 9.74 21.60 8.68
C PRO A 45 10.40 22.76 9.44
N GLY A 46 11.09 23.69 8.76
CA GLY A 46 11.89 24.77 9.38
C GLY A 46 13.23 24.31 9.95
N GLY A 47 14.11 25.26 10.31
CA GLY A 47 15.47 25.02 10.83
C GLY A 47 16.57 24.90 9.76
N ASP A 48 17.83 24.82 10.20
CA ASP A 48 19.03 24.89 9.34
C ASP A 48 19.13 23.81 8.26
N ASN A 49 18.33 22.75 8.38
CA ASN A 49 18.34 21.57 7.50
C ASN A 49 16.97 21.29 6.86
N ALA A 50 16.06 22.27 6.86
CA ALA A 50 14.67 22.07 6.41
C ALA A 50 14.57 21.52 4.97
N GLU A 51 15.48 21.94 4.10
CA GLU A 51 15.59 21.54 2.70
C GLU A 51 16.09 20.10 2.47
N ILE A 52 16.61 19.42 3.52
CA ILE A 52 16.88 17.98 3.50
C ILE A 52 15.57 17.18 3.56
N PHE A 53 14.60 17.70 4.29
CA PHE A 53 13.30 17.07 4.53
C PHE A 53 12.22 17.56 3.57
N GLN A 54 12.53 18.57 2.77
CA GLN A 54 11.65 19.08 1.74
C GLN A 54 11.59 18.09 0.58
N ASN A 55 10.38 17.77 0.15
CA ASN A 55 10.20 16.84 -0.95
C ASN A 55 10.58 17.50 -2.29
N ARG A 56 11.34 16.79 -3.14
CA ARG A 56 11.86 17.29 -4.43
C ARG A 56 11.10 16.76 -5.64
N LYS A 57 9.92 16.19 -5.41
CA LYS A 57 9.02 15.62 -6.40
C LYS A 57 7.59 16.08 -6.14
#